data_AF-A0A1H6LRQ9-F1
#
_entry.id   AF-A0A1H6LRQ9-F1
#
_cell.length_a   1.000
_cell.length_b   1.000
_cell.length_c   1.000
_cell.angle_alpha   90.00
_cell.angle_beta   90.00
_cell.angle_gamma   90.00
#
_symmetry.space_group_name_H-M   'P 1'
#
loop_
_entity.id
_entity.type
_entity.pdbx_description
1 polymer ?
#
loop_
_entity_poly.entity_id
_entity_poly.type
_entity_poly.pdbx_seq_one_letter_code
_entity_poly.pdbx_strand_id
1 'polypeptide(L)'
;MPRQYSPEFRVRALRLVDTTMESAEVSEFEAIKSVASKLGVAEESVRRWRRKSQIDAGERPGVTTSEHAEIRRLKREVAELRRANEILKSASAFFAAELDRPGTK
;
A
#
# COMPACT_ATOMS: atom_id res chain seq x y z
N MET A 1 12.72 -15.89 -5.01
CA MET A 1 12.04 -14.76 -4.33
C MET A 1 12.69 -13.47 -4.79
N PRO A 2 11.93 -12.41 -5.15
CA PRO A 2 12.54 -11.11 -5.45
C PRO A 2 13.32 -10.61 -4.24
N ARG A 3 14.51 -10.06 -4.47
CA ARG A 3 15.41 -9.56 -3.41
C ARG A 3 14.70 -8.41 -2.67
N GLN A 4 14.47 -8.59 -1.37
CA GLN A 4 13.80 -7.58 -0.54
C GLN A 4 14.85 -6.62 0.04
N TYR A 5 14.73 -5.34 -0.30
CA TYR A 5 15.55 -4.28 0.26
C TYR A 5 14.84 -3.64 1.44
N SER A 6 15.58 -3.40 2.54
CA SER A 6 15.04 -2.76 3.73
C SER A 6 14.59 -1.31 3.44
N PRO A 7 13.64 -0.76 4.21
CA PRO A 7 13.23 0.64 4.06
C PRO A 7 14.40 1.62 4.22
N GLU A 8 15.29 1.38 5.19
CA GLU A 8 16.45 2.24 5.45
C GLU A 8 17.45 2.20 4.29
N PHE A 9 17.61 1.05 3.64
CA PHE A 9 18.42 0.93 2.43
C PHE A 9 17.83 1.76 1.29
N ARG A 10 16.51 1.67 1.07
CA ARG A 10 15.83 2.44 0.01
C ARG A 10 15.95 3.94 0.24
N VAL A 11 15.71 4.41 1.47
CA VAL A 11 15.84 5.83 1.84
C VAL A 11 17.28 6.32 1.59
N ARG A 12 18.29 5.56 1.99
CA ARG A 12 19.69 5.90 1.72
C ARG A 12 20.02 5.91 0.23
N ALA A 13 19.48 4.96 -0.54
CA ALA A 13 19.66 4.92 -1.99
C ALA A 13 19.04 6.15 -2.67
N LEU A 14 17.84 6.58 -2.25
CA LEU A 14 17.19 7.79 -2.77
C LEU A 14 17.98 9.06 -2.42
N ARG A 15 18.44 9.20 -1.17
CA ARG A 15 19.31 10.32 -0.79
C ARG A 15 20.59 10.37 -1.64
N LEU A 16 21.17 9.21 -1.96
CA LEU A 16 22.34 9.12 -2.82
C LEU A 16 22.02 9.51 -4.28
N VAL A 17 20.80 9.22 -4.78
CA VAL A 17 20.34 9.72 -6.08
C VAL A 17 20.30 11.25 -6.08
N ASP A 18 19.67 11.85 -5.07
CA ASP A 18 19.56 13.32 -4.98
C ASP A 18 20.94 13.97 -4.89
N THR A 19 21.83 13.43 -4.04
CA THR A 19 23.24 13.89 -3.93
C THR A 19 23.98 13.76 -5.26
N THR A 20 23.75 12.67 -6.01
CA THR A 20 24.40 12.44 -7.32
C THR A 20 23.89 13.43 -8.37
N MET A 21 22.59 13.75 -8.35
CA MET A 21 22.00 14.76 -9.24
C MET A 21 22.57 16.15 -8.97
N GLU A 22 22.68 16.54 -7.70
CA GLU A 22 23.22 17.85 -7.31
C GLU A 22 24.72 17.96 -7.58
N SER A 23 25.51 16.95 -7.21
CA SER A 23 26.98 17.02 -7.30
C SER A 23 27.53 16.97 -8.72
N ALA A 24 26.85 16.27 -9.63
CA ALA A 24 27.32 16.07 -11.00
C ALA A 24 26.49 16.85 -12.05
N GLU A 25 25.48 17.60 -11.62
CA GLU A 25 24.52 18.30 -12.49
C GLU A 25 23.95 17.41 -13.61
N VAL A 26 23.68 16.14 -13.29
CA VAL A 26 23.20 15.13 -14.25
C VAL A 26 21.69 14.98 -14.20
N SER A 27 21.12 14.40 -15.26
CA SER A 27 19.70 14.05 -15.29
C SER A 27 19.35 13.00 -14.23
N GLU A 28 18.08 12.97 -13.81
CA GLU A 28 17.54 11.92 -12.92
C GLU A 28 17.89 10.51 -13.43
N PHE A 29 17.77 10.30 -14.74
CA PHE A 29 18.03 8.99 -15.35
C PHE A 29 19.49 8.56 -15.16
N GLU A 30 20.43 9.46 -15.41
CA GLU A 30 21.86 9.19 -15.23
C GLU A 30 22.23 8.96 -13.77
N ALA A 31 21.65 9.74 -12.85
CA ALA A 31 21.84 9.54 -11.42
C ALA A 31 21.31 8.18 -10.96
N ILE A 32 20.11 7.79 -11.40
CA ILE A 32 19.53 6.46 -11.11
C ILE A 32 20.45 5.36 -11.63
N LYS A 33 20.94 5.47 -12.87
CA LYS A 33 21.85 4.49 -13.47
C LYS A 33 23.15 4.36 -12.69
N SER A 34 23.77 5.48 -12.34
CA SER A 34 25.00 5.54 -11.54
C SER A 34 24.82 4.89 -10.16
N VAL A 35 23.75 5.26 -9.45
CA VAL A 35 23.45 4.72 -8.11
C VAL A 35 23.10 3.24 -8.15
N ALA A 36 22.28 2.82 -9.11
CA ALA A 36 21.93 1.42 -9.29
C ALA A 36 23.16 0.53 -9.52
N SER A 37 24.08 0.99 -10.39
CA SER A 37 25.37 0.33 -10.62
C SER A 37 26.22 0.26 -9.35
N LYS A 38 26.38 1.39 -8.63
CA LYS A 38 27.15 1.47 -7.37
C LYS A 38 26.61 0.55 -6.27
N LEU A 39 25.28 0.42 -6.17
CA LEU A 39 24.63 -0.36 -5.12
C LEU A 39 24.36 -1.82 -5.51
N GLY A 40 24.63 -2.21 -6.76
CA GLY A 40 24.32 -3.54 -7.27
C GLY A 40 22.82 -3.86 -7.30
N VAL A 41 22.00 -2.84 -7.60
CA VAL A 41 20.54 -2.92 -7.65
C VAL A 41 20.07 -2.67 -9.08
N ALA A 42 18.96 -3.27 -9.49
CA ALA A 42 18.36 -2.98 -10.79
C ALA A 42 17.89 -1.51 -10.88
N GLU A 43 18.21 -0.82 -11.97
CA GLU A 43 17.83 0.59 -12.22
C GLU A 43 16.33 0.84 -12.03
N GLU A 44 15.51 -0.06 -12.56
CA GLU A 44 14.04 0.02 -12.45
C GLU A 44 13.55 -0.07 -10.99
N SER A 45 14.30 -0.72 -10.08
CA SER A 45 13.95 -0.74 -8.66
C SER A 45 14.12 0.64 -8.03
N VAL A 46 15.26 1.29 -8.28
CA VAL A 46 15.56 2.64 -7.78
C VAL A 46 14.56 3.65 -8.35
N ARG A 47 14.27 3.56 -9.66
CA ARG A 47 13.25 4.39 -10.32
C ARG A 47 11.86 4.24 -9.69
N ARG A 48 11.43 3.01 -9.38
CA ARG A 48 10.15 2.76 -8.70
C ARG A 48 10.13 3.33 -7.29
N TRP A 49 11.22 3.20 -6.54
CA TRP A 49 11.31 3.79 -5.20
C TRP A 49 11.23 5.31 -5.25
N ARG A 50 11.92 5.95 -6.19
CA ARG A 50 11.89 7.41 -6.35
C ARG A 50 10.49 7.88 -6.72
N ARG A 51 9.85 7.25 -7.71
CA ARG A 51 8.47 7.56 -8.10
C ARG A 51 7.50 7.40 -6.93
N LYS A 52 7.65 6.32 -6.14
CA LYS A 52 6.81 6.11 -4.96
C LYS A 52 7.03 7.20 -3.90
N SER A 53 8.27 7.60 -3.68
CA SER A 53 8.61 8.71 -2.77
C SER A 53 7.99 10.02 -3.22
N GLN A 54 8.04 10.33 -4.52
CA GLN A 54 7.41 11.54 -5.09
C GLN A 54 5.89 11.53 -4.93
N ILE A 55 5.25 10.36 -5.11
CA ILE A 55 3.81 10.21 -4.86
C ILE A 55 3.50 10.43 -3.38
N ASP A 56 4.26 9.79 -2.48
CA ASP A 56 4.08 9.92 -1.04
C ASP A 56 4.36 11.35 -0.53
N ALA A 57 5.20 12.13 -1.24
CA ALA A 57 5.47 13.54 -0.98
C ALA A 57 4.46 14.51 -1.64
N GLY A 58 3.53 14.01 -2.47
CA GLY A 58 2.57 14.84 -3.21
C GLY A 58 3.15 15.56 -4.43
N GLU A 59 4.40 15.30 -4.81
CA GLU A 59 5.06 15.88 -5.98
C GLU A 59 4.56 15.26 -7.30
N ARG A 60 3.94 14.08 -7.22
CA ARG A 60 3.43 13.35 -8.38
C ARG A 60 2.05 12.77 -8.07
N PRO A 61 1.09 12.80 -9.02
CA PRO A 61 -0.19 12.15 -8.85
C PRO A 61 -0.02 10.62 -8.68
N GLY A 62 -0.78 10.06 -7.74
CA GLY A 62 -0.82 8.63 -7.46
C GLY A 62 -1.47 8.36 -6.11
N VAL A 63 -1.71 7.09 -5.81
CA VAL A 63 -2.18 6.67 -4.48
C VAL A 63 -0.98 6.52 -3.57
N THR A 64 -0.96 7.31 -2.50
CA THR A 64 0.08 7.27 -1.47
C THR A 64 0.07 5.95 -0.71
N THR A 65 1.18 5.65 -0.05
CA THR A 65 1.31 4.48 0.80
C THR A 65 0.30 4.48 1.96
N SER A 66 0.03 5.65 2.53
CA SER A 66 -0.95 5.83 3.61
C SER A 66 -2.38 5.61 3.12
N GLU A 67 -2.78 6.22 2.01
CA GLU A 67 -4.10 6.00 1.39
C GLU A 67 -4.31 4.53 1.04
N HIS A 68 -3.29 3.88 0.47
CA HIS A 68 -3.37 2.45 0.14
C HIS A 68 -3.50 1.56 1.39
N ALA A 69 -2.84 1.94 2.50
CA ALA A 69 -3.00 1.23 3.77
C ALA A 69 -4.43 1.40 4.32
N GLU A 70 -4.97 2.61 4.25
CA GLU A 70 -6.31 2.93 4.72
C GLU A 70 -7.40 2.23 3.89
N ILE A 71 -7.28 2.23 2.56
CA ILE A 71 -8.17 1.47 1.67
C ILE A 71 -8.20 -0.01 2.06
N ARG A 72 -7.05 -0.60 2.41
CA ARG A 72 -6.98 -2.00 2.84
C ARG A 72 -7.62 -2.20 4.22
N ARG A 73 -7.43 -1.28 5.16
CA ARG A 73 -8.08 -1.30 6.47
C ARG A 73 -9.61 -1.27 6.33
N LEU A 74 -10.11 -0.28 5.60
CA LEU A 74 -11.55 -0.11 5.34
C LEU A 74 -12.16 -1.29 4.61
N LYS A 75 -11.46 -1.88 3.63
CA LYS A 75 -11.94 -3.10 2.96
C LYS A 75 -12.14 -4.28 3.90
N ARG A 76 -11.26 -4.45 4.90
CA ARG A 76 -11.40 -5.50 5.92
C ARG A 76 -12.57 -5.20 6.85
N GLU A 77 -12.65 -3.97 7.33
CA GLU A 77 -13.74 -3.51 8.20
C GLU A 77 -15.11 -3.69 7.53
N VAL A 78 -15.25 -3.28 6.26
CA VAL A 78 -16.49 -3.48 5.48
C VAL A 78 -16.82 -4.96 5.32
N ALA A 79 -15.82 -5.84 5.11
CA ALA A 79 -16.07 -7.27 4.99
C ALA A 79 -16.56 -7.88 6.32
N GLU A 80 -15.98 -7.45 7.45
CA GLU A 80 -16.39 -7.87 8.79
C GLU A 80 -17.80 -7.38 9.14
N LEU A 81 -18.09 -6.10 8.87
CA LEU A 81 -19.42 -5.51 9.09
C LEU A 81 -20.49 -6.18 8.24
N ARG A 82 -20.18 -6.56 7.00
CA ARG A 82 -21.10 -7.32 6.14
C ARG A 82 -21.40 -8.70 6.73
N ARG A 83 -20.37 -9.43 7.16
CA ARG A 83 -20.52 -10.73 7.81
C ARG A 83 -21.36 -10.63 9.09
N ALA A 84 -21.10 -9.64 9.94
CA ALA A 84 -21.88 -9.43 11.16
C ALA A 84 -23.35 -9.12 10.84
N ASN A 85 -23.61 -8.26 9.86
CA ASN A 85 -24.97 -7.98 9.40
C ASN A 85 -25.69 -9.21 8.86
N GLU A 86 -25.00 -10.10 8.14
CA GLU A 86 -25.59 -11.35 7.66
C GLU A 86 -26.03 -12.24 8.82
N ILE A 87 -25.18 -12.41 9.84
CA ILE A 87 -25.50 -13.20 11.04
C ILE A 87 -26.72 -12.61 11.76
N LEU A 88 -26.75 -11.28 11.96
CA LEU A 88 -27.86 -10.61 12.61
C LEU A 88 -29.17 -10.77 11.83
N LYS A 89 -29.13 -10.64 10.49
CA LYS A 89 -30.30 -10.86 9.64
C LYS A 89 -30.82 -12.29 9.75
N SER A 90 -29.92 -13.28 9.73
CA SER A 90 -30.29 -14.69 9.91
C SER A 90 -30.92 -14.96 11.28
N ALA A 91 -30.35 -14.39 12.35
CA ALA A 91 -30.91 -14.52 13.69
C ALA A 91 -32.30 -13.86 13.79
N SER A 92 -32.47 -12.64 13.28
CA SER A 92 -33.76 -11.96 13.27
C SER A 92 -34.83 -12.73 12.49
N ALA A 93 -34.46 -13.32 11.34
CA ALA A 93 -35.37 -14.15 10.56
C ALA A 93 -35.77 -15.43 11.32
N PHE A 94 -34.82 -16.05 12.03
CA PHE A 94 -35.09 -17.22 12.88
C PHE A 94 -36.10 -16.88 13.99
N PHE A 95 -35.86 -15.80 14.74
CA PHE A 95 -36.75 -15.39 15.83
C PHE A 95 -38.15 -14.96 15.35
N ALA A 96 -38.24 -14.26 14.21
CA ALA A 96 -39.53 -13.92 13.61
C ALA A 96 -40.33 -15.19 13.25
N ALA A 97 -39.68 -16.20 12.68
CA ALA A 97 -40.32 -17.46 12.35
C ALA A 97 -40.76 -18.29 13.59
N GLU A 98 -40.06 -18.17 14.72
CA GLU A 98 -40.52 -18.77 15.99
C GLU A 98 -41.77 -18.09 16.55
N LEU A 99 -41.87 -16.75 16.47
CA LEU A 99 -43.03 -16.00 16.95
C LEU A 99 -44.32 -16.31 16.18
N ASP A 100 -44.21 -16.61 14.88
CA ASP A 100 -45.35 -16.94 14.02
C ASP A 100 -45.84 -18.40 14.16
N ARG A 101 -45.15 -19.25 14.95
CA ARG A 101 -45.63 -20.61 15.23
C ARG A 101 -46.70 -20.57 16.32
N PRO A 102 -47.95 -21.04 16.07
CA PRO A 102 -48.95 -21.14 17.12
C PRO A 102 -48.47 -22.14 18.17
N GLY A 103 -48.33 -21.67 19.41
CA GLY A 103 -48.02 -22.54 20.53
C GLY A 103 -49.07 -23.63 20.65
N THR A 104 -48.67 -24.87 20.41
CA THR A 104 -49.50 -26.04 20.73
C THR A 104 -49.67 -26.07 22.25
N LYS A 105 -50.86 -25.66 22.71
CA LYS A 105 -51.39 -26.07 24.02
C LYS A 105 -51.87 -27.50 23.95
#